data_AF-A0A2V6GFU2-F1
#
_entry.id   AF-A0A2V6GFU2-F1
#
_cell.length_a   1.000
_cell.length_b   1.000
_cell.length_c   1.000
_cell.angle_alpha   90.00
_cell.angle_beta   90.00
_cell.angle_gamma   90.00
#
_symmetry.space_group_name_H-M   'P 1'
#
loop_
_entity.id
_entity.type
_entity.pdbx_description
1 polymer ?
#
loop_
_entity_poly.entity_id
_entity_poly.type
_entity_poly.pdbx_seq_one_letter_code
_entity_poly.pdbx_strand_id
1 'polypeptide(L)' 'MKTTTLLILLATSLLLGSQIAVDGGEDSAGSTRLSLADVTRLVLENNPAIKEAEHRWRAARERVRQAYAWDDPRV' A
#
# COMPACT_ATOMS: atom_id res chain seq x y z
N MET A 1 7.91 -5.58 39.62
CA MET A 1 7.71 -6.85 38.88
C MET A 1 7.06 -6.67 37.50
N LYS A 2 6.25 -5.63 37.24
CA LYS A 2 5.64 -5.36 35.90
C LYS A 2 6.58 -4.71 34.88
N THR A 3 7.63 -4.01 35.33
CA THR A 3 8.57 -3.31 34.43
C THR A 3 9.64 -4.23 33.85
N THR A 4 10.06 -5.24 34.62
CA THR A 4 11.03 -6.26 34.18
C THR A 4 10.47 -7.14 33.07
N THR A 5 9.17 -7.48 33.13
CA THR A 5 8.50 -8.24 32.08
C THR A 5 8.40 -7.45 30.78
N LEU A 6 8.16 -6.13 30.84
CA LEU A 6 8.11 -5.27 29.66
C LEU A 6 9.50 -5.13 29.01
N LEU A 7 10.56 -5.02 29.80
CA LEU A 7 11.93 -4.97 29.29
C LEU A 7 12.36 -6.27 28.61
N ILE A 8 11.97 -7.43 29.17
CA ILE A 8 12.23 -8.74 28.56
C ILE A 8 11.48 -8.87 27.24
N LEU A 9 10.22 -8.43 27.19
CA LEU A 9 9.39 -8.47 25.97
C LEU A 9 9.95 -7.55 24.87
N LEU A 10 10.45 -6.39 25.26
CA LEU A 10 11.11 -5.45 24.35
C LEU A 10 12.43 -6.03 23.82
N ALA A 11 13.29 -6.57 24.69
CA ALA A 11 14.55 -7.18 24.30
C ALA A 11 14.37 -8.38 23.35
N THR A 12 13.35 -9.22 23.61
CA THR A 12 13.02 -10.35 22.73
C THR A 12 12.47 -9.89 21.38
N SER A 13 11.68 -8.81 21.32
CA SER A 13 11.22 -8.24 20.05
C SER A 13 12.35 -7.66 19.19
N LEU A 14 13.34 -7.01 19.82
CA LEU A 14 14.52 -6.47 19.13
C LEU A 14 15.44 -7.57 18.60
N LEU A 15 15.67 -8.63 19.40
CA LEU A 15 16.44 -9.78 18.97
C LEU A 15 15.77 -10.51 17.79
N LEU A 16 14.45 -10.69 17.82
CA LEU A 16 13.70 -11.35 16.75
C LEU A 16 13.73 -10.54 15.44
N GLY A 17 13.71 -9.20 15.52
CA GLY A 17 13.87 -8.32 14.36
C GLY A 17 15.26 -8.37 13.71
N SER A 18 16.31 -8.62 14.51
CA SER A 18 17.69 -8.73 14.00
C SER A 18 17.96 -10.03 13.25
N GLN A 19 17.23 -11.12 13.53
CA GLN A 19 17.38 -12.41 12.85
C GLN A 19 16.93 -12.35 11.38
N ILE A 20 15.98 -11.45 11.07
CA ILE A 20 15.37 -11.33 9.73
C ILE A 20 16.36 -10.74 8.71
N ALA A 21 17.42 -10.06 9.17
CA ALA A 21 18.47 -9.52 8.31
C ALA A 21 19.65 -10.50 8.08
N VAL A 22 19.69 -11.64 8.78
CA VAL A 22 20.85 -12.57 8.79
C VAL A 22 20.59 -13.89 8.04
N ASP A 23 19.49 -14.01 7.29
CA ASP A 23 19.19 -15.19 6.47
C ASP A 23 19.14 -14.85 4.97
N GLY A 24 20.13 -14.04 4.56
CA GLY A 24 20.40 -13.66 3.18
C GLY A 24 21.33 -14.62 2.44
N GLY A 25 21.56 -15.82 2.97
CA GLY A 25 22.47 -16.81 2.38
C GLY A 25 21.79 -18.16 2.28
N GLU A 26 21.53 -18.58 1.04
CA GLU A 26 21.39 -19.98 0.62
C GLU A 26 20.33 -20.83 1.36
N ASP A 27 19.16 -20.98 0.72
CA ASP A 27 18.48 -22.29 0.54
C ASP A 27 16.98 -22.08 0.27
N SER A 28 16.57 -22.25 -0.99
CA SER A 28 15.24 -22.73 -1.42
C SER A 28 14.99 -22.34 -2.89
N ALA A 29 15.43 -23.22 -3.79
CA ALA A 29 14.82 -23.32 -5.12
C ALA A 29 13.37 -23.78 -4.95
N GLY A 30 12.43 -22.85 -4.75
CA GLY A 30 11.01 -23.18 -4.61
C GLY A 30 10.13 -22.19 -3.86
N SER A 31 10.70 -21.16 -3.21
CA SER A 31 9.89 -20.05 -2.70
C SER A 31 9.96 -18.90 -3.68
N THR A 32 8.92 -18.70 -4.49
CA THR A 32 8.70 -17.44 -5.20
C THR A 32 8.58 -16.36 -4.13
N ARG A 33 9.71 -15.79 -3.70
CA ARG A 33 9.76 -14.70 -2.72
C ARG A 33 8.91 -13.58 -3.29
N LEU A 34 7.71 -13.39 -2.73
CA LEU A 34 6.82 -12.29 -3.05
C LEU A 34 7.59 -10.99 -2.84
N SER A 35 7.96 -10.34 -3.94
CA SER A 35 8.61 -9.04 -3.90
C SER A 35 7.62 -8.02 -3.37
N LEU A 36 8.06 -7.17 -2.45
CA LEU A 36 7.27 -6.03 -1.97
C LEU A 36 6.79 -5.17 -3.15
N ALA A 37 7.60 -5.04 -4.20
CA ALA A 37 7.24 -4.31 -5.40
C ALA A 37 6.04 -4.96 -6.13
N ASP A 38 6.02 -6.28 -6.24
CA ASP A 38 4.93 -7.01 -6.89
C ASP A 38 3.63 -6.94 -6.09
N VAL A 39 3.72 -7.08 -4.77
CA VAL A 39 2.56 -6.92 -3.88
C VAL A 39 2.03 -5.49 -3.95
N THR A 40 2.92 -4.50 -3.90
CA THR A 40 2.53 -3.08 -3.98
C THR A 40 1.86 -2.76 -5.31
N ARG A 41 2.42 -3.25 -6.42
CA ARG A 41 1.82 -3.11 -7.76
C ARG A 41 0.44 -3.73 -7.82
N LEU A 42 0.30 -4.98 -7.37
CA LEU A 42 -0.98 -5.70 -7.41
C LEU A 42 -2.05 -5.01 -6.55
N VAL A 43 -1.66 -4.52 -5.37
CA VAL A 43 -2.55 -3.77 -4.46
C VAL A 43 -2.98 -2.47 -5.12
N LEU A 44 -2.05 -1.69 -5.70
CA LEU A 44 -2.39 -0.42 -6.35
C LEU A 44 -3.33 -0.62 -7.56
N GLU A 45 -3.09 -1.65 -8.38
CA GLU A 45 -3.93 -1.98 -9.53
C GLU A 45 -5.36 -2.40 -9.13
N ASN A 46 -5.53 -2.99 -7.95
CA ASN A 46 -6.80 -3.55 -7.50
C ASN A 46 -7.45 -2.79 -6.34
N ASN A 47 -6.88 -1.67 -5.89
CA ASN A 47 -7.40 -0.92 -4.75
C ASN A 47 -8.74 -0.24 -5.09
N PRO A 48 -9.86 -0.61 -4.43
CA PRO A 48 -11.17 -0.02 -4.72
C PRO A 48 -11.22 1.47 -4.36
N ALA A 49 -10.56 1.91 -3.29
CA ALA A 49 -10.57 3.31 -2.89
C ALA A 49 -9.89 4.22 -3.93
N ILE A 50 -8.81 3.75 -4.56
CA ILE A 50 -8.14 4.48 -5.66
C ILE A 50 -9.06 4.58 -6.87
N LYS A 51 -9.70 3.47 -7.26
CA LYS A 51 -10.64 3.44 -8.39
C LYS A 51 -11.83 4.37 -8.17
N GLU A 52 -12.38 4.39 -6.96
CA GLU A 52 -13.46 5.32 -6.62
C GLU A 52 -13.00 6.78 -6.64
N ALA A 53 -11.80 7.08 -6.14
CA ALA A 53 -11.25 8.43 -6.19
C ALA A 53 -11.07 8.91 -7.64
N GLU A 54 -10.56 8.06 -8.53
CA GLU A 54 -10.44 8.35 -9.96
C GLU A 54 -11.81 8.56 -10.61
N HIS A 55 -12.81 7.75 -10.26
CA HIS A 55 -14.17 7.93 -10.74
C HIS A 55 -14.77 9.27 -10.28
N ARG A 56 -14.61 9.63 -9.01
CA ARG A 56 -15.06 10.91 -8.46
C ARG A 56 -14.39 12.09 -9.18
N TRP A 57 -13.09 11.99 -9.44
CA TRP A 57 -12.35 13.00 -10.19
C TRP A 57 -12.87 13.15 -11.63
N ARG A 58 -13.04 12.05 -12.36
CA ARG A 58 -13.59 12.08 -13.73
C ARG A 58 -14.98 12.71 -13.77
N ALA A 59 -15.85 12.32 -12.86
CA ALA A 59 -17.20 12.88 -12.76
C ALA A 59 -17.17 14.37 -12.41
N ALA A 60 -16.23 14.83 -11.56
CA ALA A 60 -16.07 16.25 -11.27
C ALA A 60 -15.64 17.04 -12.52
N ARG A 61 -14.68 16.51 -13.28
CA ARG A 61 -14.21 17.10 -14.53
C ARG A 61 -15.30 17.20 -15.59
N GLU A 62 -16.16 16.19 -15.70
CA GLU A 62 -17.31 16.22 -16.61
C GLU A 62 -18.34 17.29 -16.23
N ARG A 63 -18.62 17.45 -14.93
CA ARG A 63 -19.52 18.52 -14.45
C ARG A 63 -19.00 19.91 -14.80
N VAL A 64 -17.68 20.12 -14.72
CA VAL A 64 -17.06 21.39 -15.14
C VAL A 64 -17.33 21.64 -16.63
N ARG A 65 -17.17 20.63 -17.49
CA ARG A 65 -17.48 20.75 -18.93
C ARG A 65 -18.97 21.05 -19.17
N GLN A 66 -19.87 20.39 -18.45
CA GLN A 66 -21.31 20.62 -18.56
C GLN A 66 -21.70 22.05 -18.16
N ALA A 67 -21.08 22.60 -17.10
CA ALA A 67 -21.30 23.99 -16.71
C ALA A 67 -20.90 24.96 -17.84
N TYR A 68 -19.74 24.77 -18.45
CA TYR A 68 -19.31 25.59 -19.60
C TYR A 68 -20.23 25.47 -20.82
N ALA A 69 -20.79 24.29 -21.09
CA ALA A 69 -21.75 24.09 -22.18
C ALA A 69 -23.09 24.81 -21.95
N TRP A 70 -23.42 25.15 -20.68
CA TRP A 70 -24.59 25.95 -20.35
C TRP A 70 -24.34 27.46 -20.59
N ASP A 71 -23.10 27.91 -20.40
CA ASP A 71 -22.70 29.31 -20.60
C ASP A 71 -22.54 29.68 -22.09
N ASP A 72 -22.21 28.72 -22.97
CA ASP A 72 -22.21 28.90 -24.42
C ASP A 72 -22.82 27.67 -25.14
N PRO A 73 -24.09 27.74 -25.58
CA PRO A 73 -24.76 26.61 -26.22
C PRO A 73 -24.31 26.33 -27.66
N ARG A 74 -23.30 27.05 -28.19
CA ARG A 74 -22.77 26.85 -29.55
C ARG A 74 -21.56 25.91 -29.62
N VAL A 75 -21.14 25.31 -28.50
CA VAL A 75 -20.03 24.35 -28.39
C VAL A 75 -20.53 22.91 -28.26
#